data_AF-A0A7W7ZPJ9-F1
#
_entry.id   AF-A0A7W7ZPJ9-F1
#
_cell.length_a   1.000
_cell.length_b   1.000
_cell.length_c   1.000
_cell.angle_alpha   90.00
_cell.angle_beta   90.00
_cell.angle_gamma   90.00
#
_symmetry.space_group_name_H-M   'P 1'
#
loop_
_entity.id
_entity.type
_entity.pdbx_description
1 polymer ?
#
loop_
_entity_poly.entity_id
_entity_poly.type
_entity_poly.pdbx_seq_one_letter_code
_entity_poly.pdbx_strand_id
1 'polypeptide(L)' 'MPTTQHSAAAERHMQAAHAHEAAAASHNQNDHLAAHEQSRRAQEYSMEAHQHSEQIAKEKAGEAK' A
#
# COMPACT_ATOMS: atom_id res chain seq x y z
N MET A 1 -15.03 16.91 -5.87
CA MET A 1 -15.08 15.53 -5.35
C MET A 1 -13.65 15.01 -5.36
N PRO A 2 -13.05 14.60 -4.23
CA PRO A 2 -11.72 13.98 -4.28
C PRO A 2 -11.84 12.76 -5.21
N THR A 3 -11.03 12.75 -6.26
CA THR A 3 -11.08 11.72 -7.30
C THR A 3 -10.90 10.36 -6.64
N THR A 4 -11.90 9.49 -6.77
CA THR A 4 -12.01 8.18 -6.14
C THR A 4 -10.74 7.32 -6.25
N GLN A 5 -9.96 7.52 -7.32
CA GLN A 5 -8.68 6.86 -7.55
C GLN A 5 -7.56 7.28 -6.59
N HIS A 6 -7.48 8.56 -6.22
CA HIS A 6 -6.51 9.02 -5.20
C HIS A 6 -6.88 8.51 -3.80
N SER A 7 -8.18 8.38 -3.52
CA SER A 7 -8.65 7.76 -2.28
C SER A 7 -8.23 6.29 -2.21
N ALA A 8 -8.36 5.53 -3.31
CA ALA A 8 -7.94 4.13 -3.37
C ALA A 8 -6.43 3.93 -3.14
N ALA A 9 -5.58 4.79 -3.73
CA ALA A 9 -4.13 4.74 -3.50
C ALA A 9 -3.79 5.08 -2.04
N ALA A 10 -4.45 6.08 -1.45
CA ALA A 10 -4.26 6.43 -0.05
C ALA A 10 -4.72 5.31 0.90
N GLU A 11 -5.84 4.66 0.61
CA GLU A 11 -6.35 3.51 1.37
C GLU A 11 -5.37 2.33 1.34
N ARG A 12 -4.80 2.02 0.17
CA ARG A 12 -3.77 0.98 0.03
C ARG A 12 -2.48 1.32 0.78
N HIS A 13 -2.06 2.58 0.78
CA HIS A 13 -0.92 3.02 1.60
C HIS A 13 -1.18 2.88 3.11
N MET A 14 -2.39 3.21 3.57
CA MET A 14 -2.78 2.99 4.96
C MET A 14 -2.78 1.50 5.33
N GLN A 15 -3.25 0.63 4.45
CA GLN A 15 -3.21 -0.83 4.64
C GLN A 15 -1.77 -1.36 4.73
N ALA A 16 -0.87 -0.87 3.87
CA ALA A 16 0.54 -1.23 3.92
C ALA A 16 1.20 -0.78 5.24
N ALA A 17 0.94 0.45 5.69
CA ALA A 17 1.46 0.97 6.96
C ALA A 17 0.98 0.13 8.15
N HIS A 18 -0.31 -0.20 8.21
CA HIS A 18 -0.87 -1.06 9.26
C HIS A 18 -0.24 -2.46 9.24
N ALA A 19 -0.04 -3.06 8.06
CA ALA A 19 0.58 -4.37 7.95
C ALA A 19 2.06 -4.36 8.39
N HIS A 20 2.80 -3.27 8.13
CA HIS A 20 4.15 -3.09 8.68
C HIS A 20 4.15 -2.97 10.22
N GLU A 21 3.18 -2.25 10.79
CA GLU A 21 3.05 -2.09 12.24
C GLU A 21 2.70 -3.45 12.91
N ALA A 22 1.79 -4.21 12.30
CA ALA A 22 1.46 -5.57 12.75
C ALA A 22 2.68 -6.51 12.65
N ALA A 23 3.46 -6.41 11.57
CA ALA A 23 4.69 -7.19 11.44
C ALA A 23 5.70 -6.87 12.55
N ALA A 24 5.88 -5.59 12.88
CA ALA A 24 6.76 -5.16 13.96
C ALA A 24 6.28 -5.66 15.33
N ALA A 25 4.96 -5.64 15.57
CA ALA A 25 4.35 -6.18 16.79
C ALA A 25 4.58 -7.69 16.93
N SER A 26 4.33 -8.48 15.87
CA SER A 26 4.59 -9.92 15.86
C SER A 26 6.07 -10.24 16.05
N HIS A 27 6.97 -9.46 15.42
CA HIS A 27 8.41 -9.61 15.62
C HIS A 27 8.81 -9.37 17.08
N ASN A 28 8.24 -8.35 17.74
CA ASN A 28 8.47 -8.07 19.17
C ASN A 28 7.93 -9.20 20.07
N GLN A 29 6.92 -9.93 19.62
CA GLN A 29 6.39 -11.12 20.31
C GLN A 29 7.18 -12.40 20.01
N ASN A 30 8.28 -12.34 19.26
CA ASN A 30 9.05 -13.48 18.75
C ASN A 30 8.25 -14.40 17.80
N ASP A 31 7.11 -13.93 17.28
CA ASP A 31 6.36 -14.60 16.22
C ASP A 31 6.87 -14.12 14.85
N HIS A 32 8.05 -14.64 14.48
CA HIS A 32 8.71 -14.26 13.24
C HIS A 32 7.99 -14.76 11.99
N LEU A 33 7.19 -15.83 12.10
CA LEU A 33 6.43 -16.37 10.98
C LEU A 33 5.28 -15.42 10.61
N ALA A 34 4.52 -14.98 11.61
CA ALA A 34 3.48 -13.97 11.40
C ALA A 34 4.08 -12.63 10.93
N ALA A 35 5.20 -12.20 11.51
CA ALA A 35 5.88 -10.98 11.08
C ALA A 35 6.30 -11.01 9.60
N HIS A 36 6.81 -12.16 9.13
CA HIS A 36 7.18 -12.33 7.73
C HIS A 36 5.96 -12.30 6.80
N GLU A 37 4.86 -12.95 7.19
CA GLU A 37 3.64 -12.96 6.37
C GLU A 37 2.99 -11.56 6.29
N GLN A 38 2.93 -10.84 7.42
CA GLN A 38 2.44 -9.45 7.44
C GLN A 38 3.33 -8.52 6.62
N SER A 39 4.65 -8.68 6.69
CA SER A 39 5.58 -7.90 5.85
C SER A 39 5.40 -8.17 4.36
N ARG A 40 5.12 -9.42 3.98
CA ARG A 40 4.84 -9.77 2.58
C ARG A 40 3.57 -9.09 2.08
N ARG A 41 2.49 -9.14 2.86
CA ARG A 41 1.22 -8.46 2.53
C ARG A 41 1.40 -6.95 2.43
N ALA A 42 2.19 -6.35 3.33
CA ALA A 42 2.52 -4.93 3.28
C ALA A 42 3.23 -4.54 1.96
N GLN A 43 4.17 -5.38 1.53
CA GLN A 43 4.88 -5.18 0.26
C GLN A 43 3.92 -5.30 -0.94
N GLU A 44 3.00 -6.27 -0.93
CA GLU A 44 1.98 -6.43 -1.97
C GLU A 44 1.09 -5.19 -2.07
N TYR A 45 0.55 -4.71 -0.94
CA TYR A 45 -0.26 -3.49 -0.92
C TYR A 45 0.51 -2.26 -1.40
N SER A 46 1.79 -2.14 -1.04
CA SER A 46 2.63 -1.04 -1.51
C SER A 46 2.86 -1.10 -3.03
N MET A 47 3.05 -2.29 -3.60
CA MET A 47 3.21 -2.45 -5.06
C MET A 47 1.91 -2.13 -5.80
N GLU A 48 0.76 -2.54 -5.27
CA GLU A 48 -0.54 -2.19 -5.85
C GLU A 48 -0.82 -0.69 -5.76
N ALA A 49 -0.51 -0.05 -4.63
CA ALA A 49 -0.63 1.41 -4.46
C ALA A 49 0.25 2.16 -5.46
N HIS A 50 1.48 1.67 -5.67
CA HIS A 50 2.39 2.25 -6.65
C HIS A 50 1.85 2.15 -8.07
N GLN A 51 1.43 0.95 -8.50
CA GLN A 51 0.85 0.74 -9.84
C GLN A 51 -0.39 1.61 -10.09
N HIS A 52 -1.29 1.72 -9.11
CA HIS A 52 -2.44 2.62 -9.24
C HIS A 52 -2.01 4.09 -9.35
N SER A 53 -1.02 4.52 -8.56
CA SER A 53 -0.51 5.88 -8.62
C SER A 53 0.15 6.18 -9.98
N GLU A 54 0.90 5.24 -10.54
CA GLU A 54 1.50 5.36 -11.88
C GLU A 54 0.42 5.45 -12.97
N GLN A 55 -0.64 4.64 -12.87
CA GLN A 55 -1.75 4.68 -13.83
C GLN A 55 -2.46 6.05 -13.78
N ILE A 56 -2.76 6.56 -12.58
CA ILE A 56 -3.35 7.89 -12.41
C ILE A 56 -2.42 8.98 -12.99
N ALA A 57 -1.12 8.89 -12.75
CA ALA A 57 -0.15 9.84 -13.28
C ALA A 57 -0.12 9.83 -14.82
N LYS A 58 -0.21 8.64 -15.42
CA LYS A 58 -0.27 8.45 -16.88
C LYS A 58 -1.58 8.97 -17.48
N GLU A 59 -2.71 8.73 -16.83
CA GLU A 59 -4.02 9.28 -17.22
C GLU A 59 -4.01 10.81 -17.17
N LYS A 60 -3.52 11.40 -16.07
CA LYS A 60 -3.35 12.85 -15.92
C LYS A 60 -2.45 13.48 -16.97
N ALA A 61 -1.35 12.81 -17.31
CA ALA A 61 -0.43 13.27 -18.35
C ALA A 61 -1.03 13.17 -19.78
N GLY A 62 -1.96 12.24 -19.99
CA GLY A 62 -2.71 12.09 -21.25
C GLY A 62 -3.83 13.11 -21.41
N GLU A 63 -4.50 13.50 -20.33
CA GLU A 63 -5.56 14.53 -20.31
C GLU A 63 -5.03 15.96 -20.53
N ALA A 64 -3.73 16.19 -20.34
CA ALA A 64 -3.09 17.50 -20.47
C ALA A 64 -2.62 17.85 -21.90
N LYS A 65 -3.03 17.09 -22.93
CA LYS A 65 -2.63 17.26 -24.33
C LYS A 65 -3.73 17.81 -25.22
#